data_AF-A0A7V2QHD8-F1
#
_entry.id   AF-A0A7V2QHD8-F1
#
_cell.length_a   1.000
_cell.length_b   1.000
_cell.length_c   1.000
_cell.angle_alpha   90.00
_cell.angle_beta   90.00
_cell.angle_gamma   90.00
#
_symmetry.space_group_name_H-M   'P 1'
#
loop_
_entity.id
_entity.type
_entity.pdbx_description
1 polymer ?
#
loop_
_entity_poly.entity_id
_entity_poly.type
_entity_poly.pdbx_seq_one_letter_code
_entity_poly.pdbx_strand_id
1 'polypeptide(L)'
;MLETISARRRLFVEQIDRLVAFSLEYIRRHRQDVHALDRQRDNLLQMVTACGQYLGDWHRAARIALGLDEYMMRRGHWRSWAAYLEDIAHALAEERAYGLEGEVWRALGNAYCGSGQWEPAYRAHRRAIGAFRRAGDARSIAYSLFDLGRVRWFQGEWQEALRCYRQAETLARSLPDDSLFLARIANVIGLTYWRQGRWRWAVRHFRRALRLCPDDPQYARNRGRMMSNLALALTDLGRWEEAERSYRAALQFSEQAGDTTGLAYTWGDLSDLYRRQRRWEEAEACLERAEALWERAEDAAGQADHAEHRGRLCADRGEVAQARHWLDQALKSWGALGNEHKIAELQILLAEVAVRQGSYCEADQWMKQARFLAHRLGRRDLLVRLHALQAAIEGGQGRWLQAVWTRLKGLACGLPALRNDRTWRAVRELGLPQRHGRLGVSSLCVSRLPVMSKRLADRIKQLR
;
A
#
# COMPACT_ATOMS: atom_id res chain seq x y z
N MET A 1 -50.63 -30.93 -15.06
CA MET A 1 -50.03 -30.36 -13.82
C MET A 1 -48.50 -30.30 -13.91
N LEU A 2 -47.80 -31.43 -14.11
CA LEU A 2 -46.34 -31.46 -14.27
C LEU A 2 -45.83 -30.64 -15.48
N GLU A 3 -46.53 -30.71 -16.62
CA GLU A 3 -46.21 -29.88 -17.79
C GLU A 3 -46.39 -28.38 -17.52
N THR A 4 -47.40 -28.01 -16.73
CA THR A 4 -47.69 -26.63 -16.32
C THR A 4 -46.61 -26.09 -15.37
N ILE A 5 -46.11 -26.92 -14.45
CA ILE A 5 -45.00 -26.59 -13.56
C ILE A 5 -43.69 -26.45 -14.37
N SER A 6 -43.44 -27.35 -15.31
CA SER A 6 -42.28 -27.29 -16.22
C SER A 6 -42.30 -26.04 -17.12
N ALA A 7 -43.46 -25.67 -17.65
CA ALA A 7 -43.64 -24.46 -18.45
C ALA A 7 -43.40 -23.19 -17.61
N ARG A 8 -43.96 -23.11 -16.40
CA ARG A 8 -43.72 -21.98 -15.48
C ARG A 8 -42.25 -21.86 -15.07
N ARG A 9 -41.58 -22.99 -14.82
CA ARG A 9 -40.14 -23.01 -14.51
C ARG A 9 -39.30 -22.51 -15.69
N ARG A 10 -39.61 -22.92 -16.92
CA ARG A 10 -38.94 -22.41 -18.13
C ARG A 10 -39.11 -20.91 -18.31
N LEU A 11 -40.35 -20.42 -18.18
CA LEU A 11 -40.66 -18.99 -18.32
C LEU A 11 -39.96 -18.14 -17.26
N PHE A 12 -39.86 -18.65 -16.03
CA PHE A 12 -39.11 -18.03 -14.94
C PHE A 12 -37.60 -17.98 -15.23
N VAL A 13 -37.00 -19.07 -15.72
CA VAL A 13 -35.58 -19.09 -16.09
C VAL A 13 -35.30 -18.12 -17.24
N GLU A 14 -36.15 -18.07 -18.27
CA GLU A 14 -36.01 -17.11 -19.37
C GLU A 14 -36.10 -15.65 -18.91
N GLN A 15 -37.00 -15.34 -17.98
CA GLN A 15 -37.09 -14.01 -17.38
C GLN A 15 -35.80 -13.65 -16.63
N ILE A 16 -35.24 -14.59 -15.87
CA ILE A 16 -33.98 -14.37 -15.17
C ILE A 16 -32.83 -14.18 -16.16
N ASP A 17 -32.76 -14.97 -17.23
CA ASP A 17 -31.72 -14.80 -18.25
C ASP A 17 -31.77 -13.41 -18.90
N ARG A 18 -32.97 -12.88 -19.17
CA ARG A 18 -33.14 -11.51 -19.65
C ARG A 18 -32.67 -10.48 -18.61
N LEU A 19 -32.98 -10.68 -17.34
CA LEU A 19 -32.57 -9.79 -16.26
C LEU A 19 -31.07 -9.82 -16.00
N VAL A 20 -30.44 -11.00 -16.09
CA VAL A 20 -28.98 -11.17 -15.97
C VAL A 20 -28.28 -10.49 -17.15
N ALA A 21 -28.76 -10.72 -18.38
CA ALA A 21 -28.24 -10.05 -19.57
C ALA A 21 -28.37 -8.53 -19.48
N PHE A 22 -29.53 -8.03 -19.03
CA PHE A 22 -29.75 -6.62 -18.77
C PHE A 22 -28.79 -6.06 -17.73
N SER A 23 -28.60 -6.79 -16.62
CA SER A 23 -27.69 -6.39 -15.53
C SER A 23 -26.24 -6.27 -16.02
N LEU A 24 -25.76 -7.25 -16.79
CA LEU A 24 -24.41 -7.24 -17.35
C LEU A 24 -24.22 -6.12 -18.39
N GLU A 25 -25.23 -5.86 -19.23
CA GLU A 25 -25.21 -4.76 -20.20
C GLU A 25 -25.21 -3.39 -19.48
N TYR A 26 -26.04 -3.24 -18.45
CA TYR A 26 -26.11 -2.04 -17.63
C TYR A 26 -24.76 -1.75 -16.97
N ILE A 27 -24.16 -2.74 -16.32
CA ILE A 27 -22.82 -2.62 -15.72
C ILE A 27 -21.79 -2.19 -16.77
N ARG A 28 -21.82 -2.80 -17.96
CA ARG A 28 -20.86 -2.50 -19.02
C ARG A 28 -21.00 -1.06 -19.53
N ARG A 29 -22.24 -0.60 -19.79
CA ARG A 29 -22.53 0.76 -20.28
C ARG A 29 -22.17 1.82 -19.25
N HIS A 30 -22.44 1.54 -17.97
CA HIS A 30 -22.24 2.49 -16.88
C HIS A 30 -20.95 2.26 -16.10
N ARG A 31 -19.97 1.54 -16.67
CA ARG A 31 -18.69 1.22 -15.99
C ARG A 31 -17.93 2.45 -15.50
N GLN A 32 -18.08 3.59 -16.16
CA GLN A 32 -17.48 4.87 -15.77
C GLN A 32 -18.45 5.82 -15.05
N ASP A 33 -19.76 5.55 -15.10
CA ASP A 33 -20.80 6.35 -14.46
C ASP A 33 -21.16 5.74 -13.10
N VAL A 34 -20.42 6.17 -12.09
CA VAL A 34 -20.53 5.67 -10.73
C VAL A 34 -21.90 5.99 -10.11
N HIS A 35 -22.52 7.12 -10.46
CA HIS A 35 -23.83 7.51 -9.93
C HIS A 35 -24.96 6.66 -10.50
N ALA A 36 -24.87 6.27 -11.78
CA ALA A 36 -25.80 5.31 -12.36
C ALA A 36 -25.70 3.93 -11.69
N LEU A 37 -24.49 3.48 -11.36
CA LEU A 37 -24.29 2.22 -10.63
C LEU A 37 -24.77 2.31 -9.17
N ASP A 38 -24.56 3.44 -8.48
CA ASP A 38 -25.08 3.68 -7.13
C ASP A 38 -26.61 3.50 -7.07
N ARG A 39 -27.35 4.04 -8.04
CA ARG A 39 -28.82 3.94 -8.09
C ARG A 39 -29.34 2.50 -8.27
N GLN A 40 -28.55 1.63 -8.88
CA GLN A 40 -28.95 0.26 -9.19
C GLN A 40 -28.20 -0.79 -8.36
N ARG A 41 -27.29 -0.38 -7.47
CA ARG A 41 -26.42 -1.27 -6.71
C ARG A 41 -27.23 -2.34 -5.98
N ASP A 42 -28.25 -1.95 -5.24
CA ASP A 42 -28.98 -2.88 -4.39
C ASP A 42 -29.77 -3.90 -5.25
N ASN A 43 -30.33 -3.47 -6.39
CA ASN A 43 -30.97 -4.36 -7.37
C ASN A 43 -29.97 -5.35 -7.98
N LEU A 44 -28.77 -4.87 -8.33
CA LEU A 44 -27.71 -5.68 -8.91
C LEU A 44 -27.17 -6.70 -7.89
N LEU A 45 -27.01 -6.32 -6.61
CA LEU A 45 -26.63 -7.22 -5.54
C LEU A 45 -27.73 -8.25 -5.24
N GLN A 46 -28.99 -7.83 -5.24
CA GLN A 46 -30.12 -8.77 -5.14
C GLN A 46 -30.13 -9.78 -6.29
N MET A 47 -29.75 -9.36 -7.50
CA MET A 47 -29.62 -10.29 -8.63
C MET A 47 -28.49 -11.31 -8.43
N VAL A 48 -27.35 -10.90 -7.87
CA VAL A 48 -26.26 -11.82 -7.48
C VAL A 48 -26.78 -12.86 -6.49
N THR A 49 -27.48 -12.41 -5.44
CA THR A 49 -28.09 -13.30 -4.44
C THR A 49 -29.16 -14.21 -5.04
N ALA A 50 -30.03 -13.68 -5.90
CA ALA A 50 -31.06 -14.42 -6.63
C ALA A 50 -30.44 -15.58 -7.42
N CYS A 51 -29.41 -15.30 -8.22
CA CYS A 51 -28.72 -16.31 -9.02
C CYS A 51 -28.05 -17.37 -8.15
N GLY A 52 -27.30 -16.97 -7.13
CA GLY A 52 -26.54 -17.90 -6.29
C GLY A 52 -27.43 -18.69 -5.34
N GLN A 53 -28.07 -18.00 -4.38
CA GLN A 53 -28.73 -18.63 -3.24
C GLN A 53 -30.09 -19.24 -3.59
N TYR A 54 -30.85 -18.65 -4.53
CA TYR A 54 -32.20 -19.12 -4.84
C TYR A 54 -32.24 -20.07 -6.04
N LEU A 55 -31.40 -19.86 -7.06
CA LEU A 55 -31.36 -20.73 -8.24
C LEU A 55 -30.26 -21.79 -8.18
N GLY A 56 -29.26 -21.62 -7.31
CA GLY A 56 -28.06 -22.46 -7.29
C GLY A 56 -27.15 -22.25 -8.51
N ASP A 57 -27.30 -21.14 -9.25
CA ASP A 57 -26.46 -20.82 -10.41
C ASP A 57 -25.37 -19.82 -10.03
N TRP A 58 -24.30 -20.39 -9.48
CA TRP A 58 -23.14 -19.62 -9.04
C TRP A 58 -22.31 -19.07 -10.20
N HIS A 59 -22.44 -19.64 -11.40
CA HIS A 59 -21.80 -19.10 -12.61
C HIS A 59 -22.38 -17.74 -13.01
N ARG A 60 -23.72 -17.60 -13.02
CA ARG A 60 -24.39 -16.32 -13.31
C ARG A 60 -24.11 -15.31 -12.20
N ALA A 61 -24.19 -15.74 -10.93
CA ALA A 61 -23.87 -14.90 -9.78
C ALA A 61 -22.45 -14.33 -9.87
N ALA A 62 -21.48 -15.18 -10.18
CA ALA A 62 -20.08 -14.78 -10.32
C ALA A 62 -19.86 -13.78 -11.48
N ARG A 63 -20.51 -13.96 -12.63
CA ARG A 63 -20.35 -13.02 -13.76
C ARG A 63 -20.85 -11.61 -13.42
N ILE A 64 -22.03 -11.52 -12.80
CA ILE A 64 -22.56 -10.23 -12.34
C ILE A 64 -21.62 -9.66 -11.28
N ALA A 65 -21.20 -10.51 -10.33
CA ALA A 65 -20.36 -10.06 -9.24
C ALA A 65 -19.03 -9.49 -9.75
N LEU A 66 -18.31 -10.22 -10.60
CA LEU A 66 -17.05 -9.77 -11.21
C LEU A 66 -17.23 -8.51 -12.07
N GLY A 67 -18.40 -8.33 -12.69
CA GLY A 67 -18.75 -7.07 -13.38
C GLY A 67 -18.86 -5.87 -12.43
N LEU A 68 -19.35 -6.09 -11.20
CA LEU A 68 -19.46 -5.06 -10.17
C LEU A 68 -18.15 -4.81 -9.41
N ASP A 69 -17.17 -5.71 -9.49
CA ASP A 69 -15.96 -5.68 -8.67
C ASP A 69 -15.24 -4.33 -8.74
N GLU A 70 -15.00 -3.80 -9.94
CA GLU A 70 -14.34 -2.51 -10.12
C GLU A 70 -15.12 -1.36 -9.46
N TYR A 71 -16.45 -1.35 -9.59
CA TYR A 71 -17.30 -0.34 -8.98
C TYR A 71 -17.28 -0.45 -7.44
N MET A 72 -17.44 -1.66 -6.90
CA MET A 72 -17.45 -1.91 -5.46
C MET A 72 -16.10 -1.53 -4.82
N MET A 73 -15.00 -1.83 -5.52
CA MET A 73 -13.65 -1.46 -5.11
C MET A 73 -13.44 0.06 -5.13
N ARG A 74 -13.92 0.77 -6.16
CA ARG A 74 -13.83 2.24 -6.25
C ARG A 74 -14.66 2.96 -5.18
N ARG A 75 -15.82 2.43 -4.81
CA ARG A 75 -16.68 3.01 -3.75
C ARG A 75 -16.28 2.67 -2.33
N GLY A 76 -15.27 1.82 -2.15
CA GLY A 76 -14.81 1.46 -0.81
C GLY A 76 -15.70 0.46 -0.09
N HIS A 77 -16.61 -0.22 -0.79
CA HIS A 77 -17.52 -1.22 -0.20
C HIS A 77 -16.83 -2.58 0.05
N TRP A 78 -15.55 -2.58 0.42
CA TRP A 78 -14.69 -3.75 0.41
C TRP A 78 -15.17 -4.89 1.33
N ARG A 79 -15.64 -4.56 2.55
CA ARG A 79 -16.05 -5.56 3.55
C ARG A 79 -17.36 -6.24 3.19
N SER A 80 -18.39 -5.46 2.83
CA SER A 80 -19.66 -6.01 2.36
C SER A 80 -19.46 -6.80 1.07
N TRP A 81 -18.59 -6.31 0.19
CA TRP A 81 -18.27 -6.98 -1.07
C TRP A 81 -17.61 -8.34 -0.88
N ALA A 82 -16.67 -8.44 0.06
CA ALA A 82 -15.99 -9.70 0.36
C ALA A 82 -16.97 -10.81 0.76
N ALA A 83 -18.03 -10.50 1.52
CA ALA A 83 -19.03 -11.50 1.94
C ALA A 83 -19.75 -12.13 0.73
N TYR A 84 -20.16 -11.34 -0.26
CA TYR A 84 -20.77 -11.88 -1.49
C TYR A 84 -19.82 -12.77 -2.27
N LEU A 85 -18.55 -12.38 -2.37
CA LEU A 85 -17.55 -13.14 -3.10
C LEU A 85 -17.14 -14.45 -2.38
N GLU A 86 -17.19 -14.50 -1.05
CA GLU A 86 -16.90 -15.72 -0.28
C GLU A 86 -17.87 -16.85 -0.61
N ASP A 87 -19.17 -16.59 -0.58
CA ASP A 87 -20.19 -17.61 -0.88
C ASP A 87 -20.02 -18.16 -2.29
N ILE A 88 -19.86 -17.25 -3.27
CA ILE A 88 -19.67 -17.61 -4.67
C ILE A 88 -18.39 -18.44 -4.86
N ALA A 89 -17.28 -18.05 -4.23
CA ALA A 89 -16.00 -18.73 -4.39
C ALA A 89 -16.02 -20.16 -3.84
N HIS A 90 -16.69 -20.39 -2.71
CA HIS A 90 -16.81 -21.74 -2.15
C HIS A 90 -17.72 -22.63 -3.00
N ALA A 91 -18.86 -22.11 -3.46
CA ALA A 91 -19.77 -22.89 -4.31
C ALA A 91 -19.12 -23.28 -5.65
N LEU A 92 -18.42 -22.35 -6.31
CA LEU A 92 -17.69 -22.64 -7.55
C LEU A 92 -16.55 -23.66 -7.35
N ALA A 93 -15.95 -23.70 -6.16
CA ALA A 93 -14.92 -24.68 -5.83
C ALA A 93 -15.50 -26.09 -5.71
N GLU A 94 -16.72 -26.23 -5.15
CA GLU A 94 -17.45 -27.50 -5.10
C GLU A 94 -17.83 -27.99 -6.50
N GLU A 95 -18.28 -27.08 -7.36
CA GLU A 95 -18.59 -27.34 -8.78
C GLU A 95 -17.34 -27.59 -9.64
N ARG A 96 -16.13 -27.36 -9.10
CA ARG A 96 -14.84 -27.46 -9.81
C ARG A 96 -14.73 -26.54 -11.02
N ALA A 97 -15.37 -25.38 -10.96
CA ALA A 97 -15.34 -24.34 -11.98
C ALA A 97 -14.04 -23.51 -11.91
N TYR A 98 -12.88 -24.15 -12.00
CA TYR A 98 -11.58 -23.61 -11.59
C TYR A 98 -11.19 -22.24 -12.18
N GLY A 99 -11.60 -21.94 -13.42
CA GLY A 99 -11.33 -20.63 -14.03
C GLY A 99 -12.08 -19.50 -13.31
N LEU A 100 -13.41 -19.63 -13.22
CA LEU A 100 -14.28 -18.64 -12.59
C LEU A 100 -14.06 -18.59 -11.07
N GLU A 101 -13.85 -19.76 -10.44
CA GLU A 101 -13.44 -19.87 -9.03
C GLU A 101 -12.18 -19.02 -8.77
N GLY A 102 -11.16 -19.14 -9.63
CA GLY A 102 -9.93 -18.37 -9.52
C GLY A 102 -10.15 -16.86 -9.64
N GLU A 103 -11.00 -16.43 -10.57
CA GLU A 103 -11.34 -15.00 -10.75
C GLU A 103 -12.00 -14.42 -9.50
N VAL A 104 -12.98 -15.14 -8.94
CA VAL A 104 -13.69 -14.73 -7.71
C VAL A 104 -12.74 -14.73 -6.51
N TRP A 105 -11.89 -15.75 -6.34
CA TRP A 105 -10.86 -15.75 -5.28
C TRP A 105 -9.89 -14.57 -5.39
N ARG A 106 -9.51 -14.18 -6.62
CA ARG A 106 -8.64 -13.02 -6.84
C ARG A 106 -9.35 -11.71 -6.49
N ALA A 107 -10.60 -11.54 -6.92
CA ALA A 107 -11.44 -10.39 -6.56
C ALA A 107 -11.62 -10.28 -5.04
N LEU A 108 -11.89 -11.40 -4.37
CA LEU A 108 -12.01 -11.47 -2.92
C LEU A 108 -10.70 -11.08 -2.22
N GLY A 109 -9.55 -11.55 -2.73
CA GLY A 109 -8.24 -11.14 -2.24
C GLY A 109 -8.02 -9.62 -2.36
N ASN A 110 -8.44 -9.02 -3.48
CA ASN A 110 -8.38 -7.58 -3.69
C ASN A 110 -9.29 -6.81 -2.72
N ALA A 111 -10.51 -7.30 -2.47
CA ALA A 111 -11.43 -6.71 -1.50
C ALA A 111 -10.86 -6.76 -0.07
N TYR A 112 -10.31 -7.90 0.36
CA TYR A 112 -9.64 -7.98 1.65
C TYR A 112 -8.45 -7.05 1.75
N CYS A 113 -7.64 -6.96 0.69
CA CYS A 113 -6.53 -6.01 0.59
C CYS A 113 -7.04 -4.56 0.73
N GLY A 114 -8.12 -4.17 0.05
CA GLY A 114 -8.74 -2.86 0.19
C GLY A 114 -9.20 -2.55 1.63
N SER A 115 -9.75 -3.55 2.33
CA SER A 115 -10.20 -3.41 3.72
C SER A 115 -9.09 -3.50 4.80
N GLY A 116 -7.83 -3.63 4.39
CA GLY A 116 -6.68 -3.78 5.31
C GLY A 116 -6.50 -5.18 5.90
N GLN A 117 -7.26 -6.17 5.44
CA GLN A 117 -7.23 -7.55 5.92
C GLN A 117 -6.20 -8.38 5.14
N TRP A 118 -4.92 -8.13 5.41
CA TRP A 118 -3.81 -8.71 4.62
C TRP A 118 -3.73 -10.23 4.68
N GLU A 119 -4.03 -10.84 5.81
CA GLU A 119 -3.94 -12.29 5.99
C GLU A 119 -5.07 -13.05 5.26
N PRO A 120 -6.36 -12.64 5.37
CA PRO A 120 -7.41 -13.12 4.47
C PRO A 120 -7.09 -12.89 2.98
N ALA A 121 -6.57 -11.72 2.61
CA ALA A 121 -6.17 -11.43 1.23
C ALA A 121 -5.11 -12.41 0.72
N TYR A 122 -4.09 -12.70 1.53
CA TYR A 122 -3.04 -13.67 1.22
C TYR A 122 -3.62 -15.07 0.95
N ARG A 123 -4.55 -15.54 1.80
CA ARG A 123 -5.21 -16.83 1.62
C ARG A 123 -6.05 -16.88 0.35
N ALA A 124 -6.83 -15.84 0.08
CA ALA A 124 -7.68 -15.75 -1.11
C ALA A 124 -6.83 -15.76 -2.40
N HIS A 125 -5.77 -14.95 -2.50
CA HIS A 125 -4.89 -14.99 -3.67
C HIS A 125 -4.16 -16.33 -3.83
N ARG A 126 -3.81 -17.03 -2.74
CA ARG A 126 -3.26 -18.39 -2.83
C ARG A 126 -4.26 -19.41 -3.36
N ARG A 127 -5.54 -19.31 -2.96
CA ARG A 127 -6.61 -20.13 -3.53
C ARG A 127 -6.81 -19.83 -5.01
N ALA A 128 -6.82 -18.56 -5.40
CA ALA A 128 -6.87 -18.14 -6.81
C ALA A 128 -5.75 -18.77 -7.64
N ILE A 129 -4.49 -18.70 -7.17
CA ILE A 129 -3.36 -19.35 -7.85
C ILE A 129 -3.57 -20.87 -7.99
N GLY A 130 -4.11 -21.52 -6.95
CA GLY A 130 -4.41 -22.96 -6.98
C GLY A 130 -5.47 -23.31 -8.03
N ALA A 131 -6.55 -22.53 -8.09
CA ALA A 131 -7.62 -22.69 -9.07
C ALA A 131 -7.11 -22.45 -10.51
N PHE A 132 -6.40 -21.34 -10.75
CA PHE A 132 -5.83 -21.05 -12.07
C PHE A 132 -4.79 -22.08 -12.53
N ARG A 133 -4.03 -22.70 -11.62
CA ARG A 133 -3.15 -23.83 -11.96
C ARG A 133 -3.91 -25.04 -12.47
N ARG A 134 -5.05 -25.37 -11.84
CA ARG A 134 -5.92 -26.47 -12.31
C ARG A 134 -6.60 -26.12 -13.64
N ALA A 135 -6.90 -24.84 -13.87
CA ALA A 135 -7.43 -24.34 -15.13
C ALA A 135 -6.38 -24.19 -16.25
N GLY A 136 -5.08 -24.27 -15.93
CA GLY A 136 -4.01 -24.04 -16.91
C GLY A 136 -3.80 -22.58 -17.32
N ASP A 137 -4.34 -21.61 -16.57
CA ASP A 137 -4.28 -20.19 -16.91
C ASP A 137 -3.02 -19.52 -16.34
N ALA A 138 -1.92 -19.58 -17.11
CA ALA A 138 -0.65 -18.96 -16.75
C ALA A 138 -0.73 -17.43 -16.57
N ARG A 139 -1.59 -16.76 -17.33
CA ARG A 139 -1.76 -15.30 -17.26
C ARG A 139 -2.40 -14.90 -15.94
N SER A 140 -3.48 -15.56 -15.55
CA SER A 140 -4.16 -15.29 -14.28
C SER A 140 -3.33 -15.70 -13.05
N ILE A 141 -2.47 -16.72 -13.17
CA ILE A 141 -1.45 -17.03 -12.16
C ILE A 141 -0.48 -15.84 -11.99
N ALA A 142 0.04 -15.28 -13.09
CA ALA A 142 0.96 -14.16 -13.04
C ALA A 142 0.33 -12.92 -12.38
N TYR A 143 -0.92 -12.60 -12.72
CA TYR A 143 -1.66 -11.52 -12.06
C TYR A 143 -1.89 -11.79 -10.57
N SER A 144 -2.27 -13.01 -10.20
CA SER A 144 -2.51 -13.37 -8.80
C SER A 144 -1.22 -13.34 -7.96
N LEU A 145 -0.08 -13.71 -8.55
CA LEU A 145 1.24 -13.55 -7.92
C LEU A 145 1.62 -12.08 -7.74
N PHE A 146 1.29 -11.23 -8.71
CA PHE A 146 1.47 -9.79 -8.59
C PHE A 146 0.64 -9.22 -7.42
N ASP A 147 -0.63 -9.58 -7.31
CA ASP A 147 -1.49 -9.12 -6.20
C ASP A 147 -1.04 -9.69 -4.84
N LEU A 148 -0.60 -10.96 -4.80
CA LEU A 148 0.03 -11.56 -3.61
C LEU A 148 1.28 -10.78 -3.18
N GLY A 149 2.10 -10.35 -4.15
CA GLY A 149 3.26 -9.49 -3.91
C GLY A 149 2.86 -8.14 -3.29
N ARG A 150 1.73 -7.56 -3.71
CA ARG A 150 1.19 -6.32 -3.11
C ARG A 150 0.77 -6.53 -1.67
N VAL A 151 0.09 -7.64 -1.36
CA VAL A 151 -0.28 -7.98 0.02
C VAL A 151 0.97 -8.08 0.91
N ARG A 152 1.99 -8.82 0.46
CA ARG A 152 3.28 -8.93 1.18
C ARG A 152 3.98 -7.59 1.33
N TRP A 153 3.88 -6.71 0.32
CA TRP A 153 4.43 -5.36 0.37
C TRP A 153 3.74 -4.50 1.44
N PHE A 154 2.40 -4.55 1.54
CA PHE A 154 1.64 -3.83 2.57
C PHE A 154 1.92 -4.35 3.99
N GLN A 155 2.22 -5.64 4.14
CA GLN A 155 2.68 -6.23 5.40
C GLN A 155 4.12 -5.82 5.79
N GLY A 156 4.85 -5.11 4.92
CA GLY A 156 6.26 -4.77 5.12
C GLY A 156 7.23 -5.92 4.84
N GLU A 157 6.75 -7.03 4.26
CA GLU A 157 7.55 -8.21 3.90
C GLU A 157 8.15 -8.05 2.51
N TRP A 158 8.94 -6.99 2.32
CA TRP A 158 9.42 -6.56 1.01
C TRP A 158 10.27 -7.59 0.26
N GLN A 159 10.99 -8.47 0.96
CA GLN A 159 11.74 -9.55 0.32
C GLN A 159 10.84 -10.62 -0.29
N GLU A 160 9.78 -11.01 0.43
CA GLU A 160 8.78 -11.95 -0.09
C GLU A 160 7.97 -11.30 -1.22
N ALA A 161 7.62 -10.02 -1.09
CA ALA A 161 6.99 -9.25 -2.17
C ALA A 161 7.84 -9.30 -3.46
N LEU A 162 9.16 -9.05 -3.36
CA LEU A 162 10.08 -9.15 -4.50
C LEU A 162 10.12 -10.56 -5.11
N ARG A 163 10.02 -11.63 -4.31
CA ARG A 163 9.94 -13.00 -4.84
C ARG A 163 8.66 -13.21 -5.65
N CYS A 164 7.51 -12.80 -5.11
CA CYS A 164 6.23 -12.88 -5.80
C CYS A 164 6.25 -12.08 -7.12
N TYR A 165 6.75 -10.84 -7.11
CA TYR A 165 6.85 -10.02 -8.32
C TYR A 165 7.79 -10.61 -9.36
N ARG A 166 8.91 -11.22 -8.96
CA ARG A 166 9.83 -11.90 -9.90
C ARG A 166 9.21 -13.15 -10.50
N GLN A 167 8.46 -13.93 -9.72
CA GLN A 167 7.72 -15.08 -10.25
C GLN A 167 6.65 -14.64 -11.26
N ALA A 168 5.90 -13.58 -10.94
CA ALA A 168 4.95 -12.97 -11.87
C ALA A 168 5.65 -12.48 -13.15
N GLU A 169 6.82 -11.86 -13.02
CA GLU A 169 7.63 -11.39 -14.16
C GLU A 169 8.06 -12.53 -15.07
N THR A 170 8.55 -13.64 -14.49
CA THR A 170 8.98 -14.81 -15.26
C THR A 170 7.84 -15.37 -16.10
N LEU A 171 6.65 -15.51 -15.52
CA LEU A 171 5.46 -15.96 -16.25
C LEU A 171 5.04 -14.95 -17.31
N ALA A 172 4.96 -13.66 -16.96
CA ALA A 172 4.55 -12.61 -17.90
C ALA A 172 5.48 -12.49 -19.12
N ARG A 173 6.77 -12.78 -18.99
CA ARG A 173 7.71 -12.79 -20.13
C ARG A 173 7.46 -13.91 -21.13
N SER A 174 6.85 -15.01 -20.69
CA SER A 174 6.48 -16.12 -21.58
C SER A 174 5.13 -15.93 -22.27
N LEU A 175 4.41 -14.84 -21.96
CA LEU A 175 3.08 -14.57 -22.50
C LEU A 175 3.15 -13.49 -23.60
N PRO A 176 2.35 -13.61 -24.66
CA PRO A 176 2.26 -12.58 -25.70
C PRO A 176 1.57 -11.31 -25.17
N ASP A 177 2.05 -10.15 -25.65
CA ASP A 177 1.48 -8.80 -25.45
C ASP A 177 1.36 -8.27 -24.01
N ASP A 178 2.19 -8.76 -23.07
CA ASP A 178 2.15 -8.34 -21.66
C ASP A 178 3.11 -7.16 -21.32
N SER A 179 3.48 -6.33 -22.30
CA SER A 179 4.42 -5.20 -22.11
C SER A 179 3.99 -4.22 -21.00
N LEU A 180 2.70 -3.84 -20.97
CA LEU A 180 2.17 -2.99 -19.90
C LEU A 180 2.22 -3.69 -18.53
N PHE A 181 1.94 -5.00 -18.48
CA PHE A 181 1.99 -5.75 -17.23
C PHE A 181 3.43 -5.90 -16.72
N LEU A 182 4.39 -6.17 -17.60
CA LEU A 182 5.82 -6.15 -17.28
C LEU A 182 6.28 -4.77 -16.78
N ALA A 183 5.77 -3.68 -17.38
CA ALA A 183 6.03 -2.33 -16.91
C ALA A 183 5.49 -2.10 -15.48
N ARG A 184 4.27 -2.56 -15.19
CA ARG A 184 3.67 -2.50 -13.85
C ARG A 184 4.49 -3.30 -12.82
N ILE A 185 4.94 -4.50 -13.19
CA ILE A 185 5.82 -5.33 -12.34
C ILE A 185 7.14 -4.60 -12.05
N ALA A 186 7.80 -4.05 -13.08
CA ALA A 186 9.02 -3.28 -12.92
C ALA A 186 8.81 -2.06 -12.00
N ASN A 187 7.67 -1.38 -12.11
CA ASN A 187 7.33 -0.24 -11.26
C ASN A 187 7.16 -0.64 -9.78
N VAL A 188 6.42 -1.71 -9.46
CA VAL A 188 6.26 -2.15 -8.06
C VAL A 188 7.55 -2.72 -7.46
N ILE A 189 8.41 -3.34 -8.26
CA ILE A 189 9.77 -3.70 -7.84
C ILE A 189 10.58 -2.44 -7.50
N GLY A 190 10.48 -1.40 -8.34
CA GLY A 190 11.07 -0.09 -8.08
C GLY A 190 10.59 0.51 -6.75
N LEU A 191 9.28 0.54 -6.51
CA LEU A 191 8.68 0.99 -5.25
C LEU A 191 9.16 0.17 -4.04
N THR A 192 9.34 -1.14 -4.23
CA THR A 192 9.83 -2.03 -3.17
C THR A 192 11.29 -1.72 -2.79
N TYR A 193 12.15 -1.47 -3.78
CA TYR A 193 13.51 -1.00 -3.52
C TYR A 193 13.54 0.41 -2.92
N TRP A 194 12.64 1.29 -3.35
CA TRP A 194 12.51 2.63 -2.80
C TRP A 194 12.17 2.59 -1.30
N ARG A 195 11.17 1.79 -0.90
CA ARG A 195 10.81 1.57 0.52
C ARG A 195 11.95 1.00 1.36
N GLN A 196 12.85 0.21 0.77
CA GLN A 196 14.04 -0.31 1.43
C GLN A 196 15.18 0.73 1.56
N GLY A 197 15.01 1.96 1.08
CA GLY A 197 16.07 2.96 0.99
C GLY A 197 17.10 2.67 -0.12
N ARG A 198 16.83 1.71 -1.01
CA ARG A 198 17.71 1.32 -2.12
C ARG A 198 17.40 2.14 -3.37
N TRP A 199 17.48 3.46 -3.26
CA TRP A 199 17.00 4.41 -4.27
C TRP A 199 17.65 4.26 -5.65
N ARG A 200 18.95 3.93 -5.71
CA ARG A 200 19.63 3.64 -6.99
C ARG A 200 19.01 2.47 -7.76
N TRP A 201 18.63 1.40 -7.04
CA TRP A 201 17.93 0.26 -7.63
C TRP A 201 16.51 0.65 -8.05
N ALA A 202 15.81 1.43 -7.22
CA ALA A 202 14.49 1.95 -7.55
C ALA A 202 14.49 2.74 -8.86
N VAL A 203 15.40 3.70 -9.03
CA VAL A 203 15.57 4.50 -10.26
C VAL A 203 15.78 3.60 -11.49
N ARG A 204 16.63 2.57 -11.38
CA ARG A 204 16.86 1.62 -12.49
C ARG A 204 15.58 0.89 -12.89
N HIS A 205 14.79 0.47 -11.91
CA HIS A 205 13.54 -0.24 -12.14
C HIS A 205 12.42 0.67 -12.68
N PHE A 206 12.31 1.92 -12.21
CA PHE A 206 11.36 2.88 -12.77
C PHE A 206 11.70 3.26 -14.21
N ARG A 207 12.98 3.52 -14.52
CA ARG A 207 13.42 3.73 -15.91
C ARG A 207 13.13 2.51 -16.80
N ARG A 208 13.26 1.30 -16.25
CA ARG A 208 12.88 0.07 -16.96
C ARG A 208 11.37 -0.01 -17.18
N ALA A 209 10.56 0.34 -16.18
CA ALA A 209 9.11 0.37 -16.29
C ALA A 209 8.67 1.33 -17.42
N LEU A 210 9.24 2.53 -17.47
CA LEU A 210 8.96 3.51 -18.53
C LEU A 210 9.33 3.02 -19.94
N ARG A 211 10.45 2.27 -20.07
CA ARG A 211 10.83 1.66 -21.37
C ARG A 211 9.91 0.52 -21.79
N LEU A 212 9.35 -0.22 -20.84
CA LEU A 212 8.44 -1.34 -21.12
C LEU A 212 7.00 -0.86 -21.37
N CYS A 213 6.63 0.30 -20.81
CA CYS A 213 5.30 0.87 -20.97
C CYS A 213 5.16 1.35 -22.43
N PRO A 214 4.16 0.85 -23.19
CA PRO A 214 3.97 1.27 -24.57
C PRO A 214 3.78 2.79 -24.67
N ASP A 215 4.28 3.37 -25.76
CA ASP A 215 4.18 4.80 -26.02
C ASP A 215 2.88 5.11 -26.76
N ASP A 216 1.78 5.02 -26.02
CA ASP A 216 0.41 5.23 -26.51
C ASP A 216 -0.33 6.17 -25.53
N PRO A 217 -1.05 7.19 -26.03
CA PRO A 217 -1.86 8.09 -25.21
C PRO A 217 -2.79 7.37 -24.21
N GLN A 218 -3.31 6.19 -24.55
CA GLN A 218 -4.16 5.43 -23.63
C GLN A 218 -3.45 5.01 -22.32
N TYR A 219 -2.11 4.98 -22.33
CA TYR A 219 -1.28 4.66 -21.17
C TYR A 219 -0.61 5.90 -20.55
N ALA A 220 -1.01 7.11 -20.94
CA ALA A 220 -0.47 8.35 -20.37
C ALA A 220 -0.59 8.35 -18.83
N ARG A 221 -1.73 7.94 -18.26
CA ARG A 221 -1.90 7.78 -16.81
C ARG A 221 -0.84 6.86 -16.18
N ASN A 222 -0.56 5.72 -16.81
CA ASN A 222 0.44 4.76 -16.32
C ASN A 222 1.85 5.37 -16.37
N ARG A 223 2.20 6.05 -17.47
CA ARG A 223 3.49 6.72 -17.65
C ARG A 223 3.66 7.85 -16.64
N GLY A 224 2.63 8.66 -16.40
CA GLY A 224 2.60 9.71 -15.37
C GLY A 224 2.95 9.16 -14.00
N ARG A 225 2.25 8.10 -13.56
CA ARG A 225 2.54 7.44 -12.27
C ARG A 225 3.97 6.89 -12.18
N MET A 226 4.48 6.30 -13.25
CA MET A 226 5.86 5.79 -13.28
C MET A 226 6.90 6.92 -13.23
N MET A 227 6.62 8.06 -13.87
CA MET A 227 7.44 9.27 -13.82
C MET A 227 7.45 9.89 -12.42
N SER A 228 6.30 9.99 -11.73
CA SER A 228 6.24 10.48 -10.34
C SER A 228 7.05 9.57 -9.40
N ASN A 229 6.93 8.24 -9.54
CA ASN A 229 7.73 7.31 -8.74
C ASN A 229 9.25 7.41 -9.01
N LEU A 230 9.62 7.64 -10.28
CA LEU A 230 11.01 7.91 -10.65
C LEU A 230 11.51 9.20 -9.97
N ALA A 231 10.71 10.27 -10.02
CA ALA A 231 11.00 11.56 -9.42
C ALA A 231 11.17 11.45 -7.89
N LEU A 232 10.29 10.70 -7.22
CA LEU A 232 10.37 10.40 -5.79
C LEU A 232 11.71 9.73 -5.43
N ALA A 233 12.10 8.70 -6.18
CA ALA A 233 13.38 8.02 -5.94
C ALA A 233 14.61 8.89 -6.27
N LEU A 234 14.52 9.77 -7.26
CA LEU A 234 15.57 10.75 -7.57
C LEU A 234 15.68 11.82 -6.49
N THR A 235 14.55 12.26 -5.92
CA THR A 235 14.49 13.21 -4.80
C THR A 235 15.24 12.67 -3.58
N ASP A 236 14.93 11.43 -3.18
CA ASP A 236 15.61 10.77 -2.07
C ASP A 236 17.09 10.51 -2.35
N LEU A 237 17.46 10.29 -3.62
CA LEU A 237 18.86 10.12 -4.02
C LEU A 237 19.64 11.44 -4.07
N GLY A 238 18.98 12.60 -3.92
CA GLY A 238 19.60 13.92 -4.01
C GLY A 238 19.77 14.45 -5.44
N ARG A 239 19.19 13.81 -6.45
CA ARG A 239 19.25 14.24 -7.86
C ARG A 239 18.07 15.14 -8.19
N TRP A 240 18.03 16.31 -7.56
CA TRP A 240 16.85 17.18 -7.51
C TRP A 240 16.42 17.72 -8.88
N GLU A 241 17.36 18.13 -9.74
CA GLU A 241 17.02 18.62 -11.09
C GLU A 241 16.40 17.54 -11.99
N GLU A 242 16.85 16.29 -11.87
CA GLU A 242 16.24 15.17 -12.59
C GLU A 242 14.89 14.79 -11.99
N ALA A 243 14.73 14.91 -10.67
CA ALA A 243 13.44 14.72 -10.02
C ALA A 243 12.41 15.74 -10.50
N GLU A 244 12.78 17.02 -10.52
CA GLU A 244 11.89 18.09 -10.99
C GLU A 244 11.46 17.88 -12.45
N ARG A 245 12.40 17.54 -13.34
CA ARG A 245 12.06 17.18 -14.73
C ARG A 245 11.11 15.99 -14.82
N SER A 246 11.32 14.98 -13.96
CA SER A 246 10.46 13.79 -13.94
C SER A 246 9.06 14.10 -13.39
N TYR A 247 8.92 14.95 -12.36
CA TYR A 247 7.61 15.42 -11.89
C TYR A 247 6.89 16.25 -12.94
N ARG A 248 7.59 17.18 -13.62
CA ARG A 248 6.98 17.97 -14.71
C ARG A 248 6.50 17.08 -15.86
N ALA A 249 7.26 16.04 -16.23
CA ALA A 249 6.81 15.06 -17.21
C ALA A 249 5.59 14.27 -16.70
N ALA A 250 5.54 13.93 -15.42
CA ALA A 250 4.39 13.26 -14.83
C ALA A 250 3.12 14.12 -14.84
N LEU A 251 3.25 15.43 -14.62
CA LEU A 251 2.16 16.40 -14.76
C LEU A 251 1.62 16.41 -16.19
N GLN A 252 2.50 16.53 -17.19
CA GLN A 252 2.11 16.50 -18.61
C GLN A 252 1.35 15.22 -18.98
N PHE A 253 1.83 14.06 -18.54
CA PHE A 253 1.11 12.79 -18.78
C PHE A 253 -0.24 12.71 -18.06
N SER A 254 -0.35 13.28 -16.86
CA SER A 254 -1.62 13.28 -16.12
C SER A 254 -2.63 14.25 -16.76
N GLU A 255 -2.18 15.40 -17.29
CA GLU A 255 -2.98 16.31 -18.12
C GLU A 255 -3.50 15.62 -19.37
N GLN A 256 -2.61 14.95 -20.13
CA GLN A 256 -2.99 14.18 -21.33
C GLN A 256 -4.02 13.10 -21.04
N ALA A 257 -3.95 12.47 -19.86
CA ALA A 257 -4.88 11.43 -19.44
C ALA A 257 -6.18 11.96 -18.82
N GLY A 258 -6.33 13.29 -18.64
CA GLY A 258 -7.43 13.87 -17.87
C GLY A 258 -7.48 13.38 -16.42
N ASP A 259 -6.34 13.01 -15.84
CA ASP A 259 -6.22 12.46 -14.49
C ASP A 259 -6.03 13.57 -13.46
N THR A 260 -7.13 14.23 -13.09
CA THR A 260 -7.15 15.31 -12.08
C THR A 260 -6.53 14.87 -10.75
N THR A 261 -6.84 13.66 -10.29
CA THR A 261 -6.29 13.09 -9.06
C THR A 261 -4.78 12.88 -9.18
N GLY A 262 -4.31 12.30 -10.30
CA GLY A 262 -2.89 12.12 -10.58
C GLY A 262 -2.11 13.44 -10.63
N LEU A 263 -2.73 14.50 -11.18
CA LEU A 263 -2.16 15.85 -11.17
C LEU A 263 -1.99 16.39 -9.74
N ALA A 264 -3.05 16.31 -8.93
CA ALA A 264 -3.04 16.80 -7.55
C ALA A 264 -1.93 16.14 -6.73
N TYR A 265 -1.83 14.80 -6.78
CA TYR A 265 -0.77 14.05 -6.11
C TYR A 265 0.62 14.42 -6.58
N THR A 266 0.81 14.60 -7.90
CA THR A 266 2.12 14.97 -8.46
C THR A 266 2.54 16.37 -8.04
N TRP A 267 1.60 17.32 -7.92
CA TRP A 267 1.87 18.66 -7.37
C TRP A 267 2.23 18.59 -5.88
N GLY A 268 1.54 17.75 -5.09
CA GLY A 268 1.90 17.46 -3.70
C GLY A 268 3.32 16.92 -3.57
N ASP A 269 3.68 15.91 -4.36
CA ASP A 269 5.02 15.32 -4.36
C ASP A 269 6.12 16.32 -4.81
N LEU A 270 5.80 17.20 -5.77
CA LEU A 270 6.69 18.27 -6.22
C LEU A 270 6.89 19.34 -5.14
N SER A 271 5.85 19.65 -4.35
CA SER A 271 5.98 20.52 -3.18
C SER A 271 6.99 19.94 -2.18
N ASP A 272 6.99 18.62 -2.02
CA ASP A 272 7.85 17.89 -1.09
C ASP A 272 9.32 17.90 -1.56
N LEU A 273 9.54 17.90 -2.89
CA LEU A 273 10.84 18.14 -3.49
C LEU A 273 11.34 19.56 -3.19
N TYR A 274 10.53 20.60 -3.40
CA TYR A 274 10.92 21.99 -3.11
C TYR A 274 11.13 22.25 -1.61
N ARG A 275 10.29 21.67 -0.75
CA ARG A 275 10.46 21.68 0.71
C ARG A 275 11.84 21.16 1.11
N ARG A 276 12.29 20.03 0.55
CA ARG A 276 13.62 19.47 0.82
C ARG A 276 14.78 20.34 0.31
N GLN A 277 14.52 21.14 -0.72
CA GLN A 277 15.46 22.16 -1.23
C GLN A 277 15.43 23.45 -0.40
N ARG A 278 14.54 23.57 0.59
CA ARG A 278 14.24 24.81 1.32
C ARG A 278 13.72 25.95 0.43
N ARG A 279 13.10 25.59 -0.68
CA ARG A 279 12.43 26.50 -1.63
C ARG A 279 10.97 26.61 -1.20
N TRP A 280 10.75 27.45 -0.20
CA TRP A 280 9.53 27.45 0.60
C TRP A 280 8.34 28.02 -0.17
N GLU A 281 8.56 29.09 -0.94
CA GLU A 281 7.53 29.74 -1.74
C GLU A 281 7.07 28.82 -2.88
N GLU A 282 7.99 28.14 -3.57
CA GLU A 282 7.60 27.19 -4.62
C GLU A 282 6.89 25.97 -4.06
N ALA A 283 7.23 25.53 -2.85
CA ALA A 283 6.51 24.44 -2.17
C ALA A 283 5.05 24.84 -1.88
N GLU A 284 4.81 26.05 -1.35
CA GLU A 284 3.44 26.56 -1.13
C GLU A 284 2.66 26.69 -2.42
N ALA A 285 3.25 27.28 -3.46
CA ALA A 285 2.60 27.42 -4.76
C ALA A 285 2.25 26.06 -5.41
N CYS A 286 2.99 25.00 -5.09
CA CYS A 286 2.63 23.64 -5.49
C CYS A 286 1.45 23.09 -4.67
N LEU A 287 1.44 23.33 -3.36
CA LEU A 287 0.36 22.88 -2.48
C LEU A 287 -0.97 23.56 -2.78
N GLU A 288 -0.98 24.86 -3.09
CA GLU A 288 -2.18 25.60 -3.50
C GLU A 288 -2.78 25.04 -4.79
N ARG A 289 -1.93 24.70 -5.78
CA ARG A 289 -2.39 24.04 -7.01
C ARG A 289 -2.96 22.66 -6.73
N ALA A 290 -2.32 21.89 -5.86
CA ALA A 290 -2.77 20.56 -5.49
C ALA A 290 -4.13 20.61 -4.75
N GLU A 291 -4.30 21.57 -3.84
CA GLU A 291 -5.52 21.81 -3.06
C GLU A 291 -6.74 22.01 -3.96
N ALA A 292 -6.66 22.96 -4.90
CA ALA A 292 -7.74 23.22 -5.86
C ALA A 292 -8.11 21.98 -6.70
N LEU A 293 -7.13 21.14 -7.02
CA LEU A 293 -7.35 19.91 -7.78
C LEU A 293 -7.98 18.80 -6.93
N TRP A 294 -7.56 18.64 -5.67
CA TRP A 294 -8.16 17.67 -4.74
C TRP A 294 -9.60 18.05 -4.38
N GLU A 295 -9.90 19.34 -4.21
CA GLU A 295 -11.27 19.84 -4.04
C GLU A 295 -12.13 19.54 -5.25
N ARG A 296 -11.65 19.86 -6.46
CA ARG A 296 -12.37 19.56 -7.70
C ARG A 296 -12.59 18.07 -7.92
N ALA A 297 -11.68 17.22 -7.45
CA ALA A 297 -11.80 15.77 -7.54
C ALA A 297 -12.66 15.15 -6.41
N GLU A 298 -13.10 15.95 -5.44
CA GLU A 298 -13.76 15.50 -4.21
C GLU A 298 -12.96 14.37 -3.50
N ASP A 299 -11.63 14.44 -3.57
CA ASP A 299 -10.74 13.41 -3.06
C ASP A 299 -10.40 13.65 -1.59
N ALA A 300 -11.20 13.08 -0.69
CA ALA A 300 -11.00 13.17 0.75
C ALA A 300 -9.63 12.64 1.21
N ALA A 301 -9.08 11.62 0.53
CA ALA A 301 -7.76 11.08 0.84
C ALA A 301 -6.67 12.07 0.41
N GLY A 302 -6.82 12.66 -0.77
CA GLY A 302 -5.97 13.74 -1.27
C GLY A 302 -5.96 14.97 -0.37
N GLN A 303 -7.12 15.41 0.14
CA GLN A 303 -7.22 16.50 1.12
C GLN A 303 -6.51 16.15 2.45
N ALA A 304 -6.57 14.89 2.89
CA ALA A 304 -5.82 14.45 4.07
C ALA A 304 -4.30 14.46 3.82
N ASP A 305 -3.86 14.07 2.61
CA ASP A 305 -2.46 14.20 2.21
C ASP A 305 -2.03 15.67 2.07
N HIS A 306 -2.89 16.59 1.60
CA HIS A 306 -2.60 18.03 1.59
C HIS A 306 -2.20 18.53 2.98
N ALA A 307 -3.04 18.24 3.98
CA ALA A 307 -2.78 18.62 5.36
C ALA A 307 -1.48 18.01 5.90
N GLU A 308 -1.15 16.77 5.51
CA GLU A 308 0.15 16.16 5.84
C GLU A 308 1.32 16.97 5.24
N HIS A 309 1.26 17.32 3.95
CA HIS A 309 2.34 18.08 3.29
C HIS A 309 2.51 19.48 3.89
N ARG A 310 1.41 20.20 4.16
CA ARG A 310 1.43 21.50 4.88
C ARG A 310 2.07 21.36 6.25
N GLY A 311 1.67 20.33 7.01
CA GLY A 311 2.23 20.04 8.33
C GLY A 311 3.74 19.81 8.29
N ARG A 312 4.24 19.05 7.31
CA ARG A 312 5.68 18.83 7.08
C ARG A 312 6.41 20.12 6.69
N LEU A 313 5.81 20.95 5.84
CA LEU A 313 6.38 22.23 5.41
C LEU A 313 6.55 23.18 6.59
N CYS A 314 5.48 23.42 7.36
CA CYS A 314 5.54 24.25 8.58
C CYS A 314 6.55 23.69 9.59
N ALA A 315 6.62 22.35 9.75
CA ALA A 315 7.57 21.71 10.67
C ALA A 315 9.03 21.97 10.30
N ASP A 316 9.35 22.07 9.01
CA ASP A 316 10.70 22.32 8.52
C ASP A 316 11.06 23.81 8.49
N ARG A 317 10.05 24.70 8.41
CA ARG A 317 10.20 26.15 8.67
C ARG A 317 10.39 26.50 10.14
N GLY A 318 10.06 25.57 11.05
CA GLY A 318 10.09 25.79 12.50
C GLY A 318 8.78 26.36 13.06
N GLU A 319 7.73 26.46 12.23
CA GLU A 319 6.39 26.94 12.60
C GLU A 319 5.61 25.83 13.31
N VAL A 320 6.07 25.47 14.50
CA VAL A 320 5.60 24.34 15.29
C VAL A 320 4.07 24.30 15.48
N ALA A 321 3.47 25.45 15.83
CA ALA A 321 2.04 25.51 16.12
C ALA A 321 1.20 25.22 14.87
N GLN A 322 1.59 25.77 13.72
CA GLN A 322 0.92 25.52 12.44
C GLN A 322 1.16 24.08 11.98
N ALA A 323 2.38 23.56 12.14
CA ALA A 323 2.69 22.17 11.85
C ALA A 323 1.76 21.22 12.62
N ARG A 324 1.61 21.44 13.92
CA ARG A 324 0.70 20.65 14.76
C ARG A 324 -0.75 20.75 14.29
N HIS A 325 -1.22 21.96 14.00
CA HIS A 325 -2.58 22.18 13.52
C HIS A 325 -2.89 21.36 12.26
N TRP A 326 -2.02 21.44 11.25
CA TRP A 326 -2.18 20.71 10.00
C TRP A 326 -2.07 19.19 10.19
N LEU A 327 -1.14 18.72 11.02
CA LEU A 327 -1.00 17.30 11.30
C LEU A 327 -2.19 16.73 12.09
N ASP A 328 -2.79 17.49 13.00
CA ASP A 328 -4.01 17.10 13.71
C ASP A 328 -5.22 17.03 12.76
N GLN A 329 -5.31 17.96 11.79
CA GLN A 329 -6.33 17.86 10.74
C GLN A 329 -6.13 16.61 9.88
N ALA A 330 -4.91 16.34 9.42
CA ALA A 330 -4.59 15.13 8.67
C ALA A 330 -4.94 13.86 9.47
N LEU A 331 -4.63 13.83 10.77
CA LEU A 331 -4.92 12.70 11.65
C LEU A 331 -6.44 12.45 11.77
N LYS A 332 -7.24 13.51 11.89
CA LYS A 332 -8.71 13.43 11.92
C LYS A 332 -9.26 12.91 10.60
N SER A 333 -8.81 13.46 9.47
CA SER A 333 -9.27 13.04 8.14
C SER A 333 -8.94 11.58 7.86
N TRP A 334 -7.69 11.15 8.13
CA TRP A 334 -7.31 9.73 8.00
C TRP A 334 -8.00 8.82 9.01
N GLY A 335 -8.35 9.35 10.20
CA GLY A 335 -9.23 8.70 11.18
C GLY A 335 -10.61 8.39 10.62
N ALA A 336 -11.25 9.38 10.00
CA ALA A 336 -12.56 9.22 9.36
C ALA A 336 -12.51 8.23 8.18
N LEU A 337 -11.41 8.21 7.43
CA LEU A 337 -11.17 7.26 6.34
C LEU A 337 -10.74 5.86 6.82
N GLY A 338 -10.51 5.67 8.12
CA GLY A 338 -10.09 4.38 8.70
C GLY A 338 -8.71 3.90 8.26
N ASN A 339 -7.84 4.79 7.78
CA ASN A 339 -6.50 4.41 7.31
C ASN A 339 -5.49 4.36 8.45
N GLU A 340 -5.50 3.26 9.19
CA GLU A 340 -4.66 3.04 10.37
C GLU A 340 -3.15 3.14 10.09
N HIS A 341 -2.74 2.84 8.85
CA HIS A 341 -1.34 2.99 8.46
C HIS A 341 -0.92 4.46 8.44
N LYS A 342 -1.70 5.32 7.77
CA LYS A 342 -1.45 6.76 7.71
C LYS A 342 -1.54 7.40 9.09
N ILE A 343 -2.51 6.98 9.91
CA ILE A 343 -2.62 7.40 11.32
C ILE A 343 -1.31 7.13 12.08
N ALA A 344 -0.75 5.91 11.95
CA ALA A 344 0.51 5.57 12.61
C ALA A 344 1.71 6.40 12.10
N GLU A 345 1.76 6.71 10.79
CA GLU A 345 2.80 7.57 10.22
C GLU A 345 2.69 9.02 10.71
N LEU A 346 1.48 9.56 10.81
CA LEU A 346 1.22 10.90 11.33
C LEU A 346 1.54 11.01 12.81
N GLN A 347 1.20 9.99 13.62
CA GLN A 347 1.59 9.95 15.03
C GLN A 347 3.13 9.93 15.19
N ILE A 348 3.87 9.23 14.32
CA ILE A 348 5.34 9.30 14.30
C ILE A 348 5.80 10.72 13.95
N LEU A 349 5.17 11.37 12.97
CA LEU A 349 5.53 12.73 12.57
C LEU A 349 5.24 13.76 13.67
N LEU A 350 4.10 13.65 14.35
CA LEU A 350 3.78 14.45 15.55
C LEU A 350 4.81 14.23 16.66
N ALA A 351 5.24 12.99 16.87
CA ALA A 351 6.33 12.70 17.80
C ALA A 351 7.66 13.33 17.38
N GLU A 352 8.03 13.26 16.09
CA GLU A 352 9.22 13.91 15.54
C GLU A 352 9.17 15.44 15.77
N VAL A 353 8.01 16.06 15.54
CA VAL A 353 7.77 17.50 15.78
C VAL A 353 7.85 17.84 17.27
N ALA A 354 7.30 17.01 18.16
CA ALA A 354 7.40 17.19 19.61
C ALA A 354 8.84 17.04 20.13
N VAL A 355 9.63 16.11 19.56
CA VAL A 355 11.06 15.97 19.88
C VAL A 355 11.85 17.22 19.49
N ARG A 356 11.57 17.83 18.32
CA ARG A 356 12.21 19.08 17.90
C ARG A 356 11.96 20.24 18.88
N GLN A 357 10.83 20.22 19.58
CA GLN A 357 10.48 21.22 20.61
C GLN A 357 11.07 20.93 21.99
N GLY A 358 11.69 19.75 22.20
CA GLY A 358 12.10 19.28 23.52
C GLY A 358 10.97 18.72 24.37
N SER A 359 9.75 18.61 23.83
CA SER A 359 8.56 18.07 24.51
C SER A 359 8.57 16.53 24.52
N TYR A 360 9.54 15.93 25.22
CA TYR A 360 9.76 14.48 25.21
C TYR A 360 8.59 13.66 25.78
N CYS A 361 7.84 14.20 26.74
CA CYS A 361 6.67 13.52 27.31
C CYS A 361 5.56 13.37 26.26
N GLU A 362 5.31 14.41 25.47
CA GLU A 362 4.34 14.37 24.38
C GLU A 362 4.81 13.42 23.27
N ALA A 363 6.09 13.49 22.91
CA ALA A 363 6.67 12.57 21.93
C ALA A 363 6.49 11.10 22.34
N ASP A 364 6.70 10.76 23.61
CA ASP A 364 6.51 9.39 24.13
C ASP A 364 5.05 8.92 24.03
N GLN A 365 4.07 9.80 24.27
CA GLN A 365 2.65 9.47 24.11
C GLN A 365 2.31 9.14 22.65
N TRP A 366 2.72 10.00 21.71
CA TRP A 366 2.51 9.75 20.29
C TRP A 366 3.21 8.48 19.80
N MET A 367 4.43 8.24 20.27
CA MET A 367 5.17 7.02 19.96
C MET A 367 4.51 5.75 20.50
N LYS A 368 3.88 5.79 21.68
CA LYS A 368 3.11 4.67 22.24
C LYS A 368 1.91 4.33 21.36
N GLN A 369 1.14 5.33 20.94
CA GLN A 369 -0.01 5.14 20.05
C GLN A 369 0.43 4.56 18.69
N ALA A 370 1.47 5.14 18.08
CA ALA A 370 2.01 4.67 16.82
C ALA A 370 2.56 3.24 16.93
N ARG A 371 3.20 2.90 18.06
CA ARG A 371 3.73 1.55 18.31
C ARG A 371 2.61 0.52 18.42
N PHE A 372 1.50 0.86 19.08
CA PHE A 372 0.33 -0.01 19.15
C PHE A 372 -0.20 -0.33 17.74
N LEU A 373 -0.40 0.69 16.91
CA LEU A 373 -0.84 0.51 15.52
C LEU A 373 0.18 -0.27 14.70
N ALA A 374 1.47 0.02 14.83
CA ALA A 374 2.53 -0.68 14.11
C ALA A 374 2.56 -2.18 14.46
N HIS A 375 2.35 -2.56 15.72
CA HIS A 375 2.24 -3.97 16.11
C HIS A 375 0.98 -4.62 15.55
N ARG A 376 -0.18 -3.96 15.68
CA ARG A 376 -1.46 -4.48 15.17
C ARG A 376 -1.45 -4.70 13.66
N LEU A 377 -0.83 -3.80 12.91
CA LEU A 377 -0.68 -3.89 11.46
C LEU A 377 0.47 -4.79 11.00
N GLY A 378 1.31 -5.29 11.93
CA GLY A 378 2.51 -6.07 11.59
C GLY A 378 3.62 -5.25 10.90
N ARG A 379 3.56 -3.92 10.98
CA ARG A 379 4.43 -2.99 10.24
C ARG A 379 5.79 -2.80 10.90
N ARG A 380 6.74 -3.67 10.54
CA ARG A 380 8.11 -3.65 11.07
C ARG A 380 8.88 -2.39 10.73
N ASP A 381 8.64 -1.81 9.55
CA ASP A 381 9.25 -0.57 9.10
C ASP A 381 8.91 0.62 10.02
N LEU A 382 7.66 0.73 10.46
CA LEU A 382 7.24 1.72 11.44
C LEU A 382 7.91 1.50 12.80
N LEU A 383 8.03 0.24 13.24
CA LEU A 383 8.76 -0.09 14.46
C LEU A 383 10.23 0.31 14.40
N VAL A 384 10.89 0.16 13.24
CA VAL A 384 12.28 0.65 13.05
C VAL A 384 12.35 2.16 13.23
N ARG A 385 11.44 2.92 12.60
CA ARG A 385 11.37 4.39 12.76
C ARG A 385 11.15 4.79 14.21
N LEU A 386 10.21 4.15 14.90
CA LEU A 386 9.93 4.40 16.32
C LEU A 386 11.14 4.08 17.23
N HIS A 387 11.90 3.04 16.93
CA HIS A 387 13.14 2.76 17.65
C HIS A 387 14.24 3.79 17.36
N ALA A 388 14.35 4.28 16.13
CA ALA A 388 15.28 5.35 15.79
C ALA A 388 14.94 6.66 16.52
N LEU A 389 13.64 7.01 16.58
CA LEU A 389 13.17 8.19 17.30
C LEU A 389 13.40 8.05 18.81
N GLN A 390 13.11 6.88 19.39
CA GLN A 390 13.40 6.62 20.81
C GLN A 390 14.90 6.75 21.12
N ALA A 391 15.76 6.22 20.25
CA ALA A 391 17.20 6.34 20.40
C ALA A 391 17.66 7.81 20.32
N ALA A 392 17.02 8.62 19.47
CA ALA A 392 17.31 10.06 19.39
C ALA A 392 16.94 10.79 20.69
N ILE A 393 15.77 10.49 21.27
CA ILE A 393 15.35 11.04 22.58
C ILE A 393 16.32 10.62 23.69
N GLU A 394 16.68 9.34 23.74
CA GLU A 394 17.64 8.81 24.73
C GLU A 394 19.01 9.48 24.60
N GLY A 395 19.50 9.68 23.37
CA GLY A 395 20.74 10.40 23.09
C GLY A 395 20.68 11.87 23.52
N GLY A 396 19.59 12.57 23.18
CA GLY A 396 19.36 13.97 23.58
C GLY A 396 19.29 14.17 25.09
N GLN A 397 18.92 13.13 25.85
CA GLN A 397 18.92 13.12 27.32
C GLN A 397 20.22 12.61 27.94
N GLY A 398 21.28 12.39 27.15
CA GLY A 398 22.58 11.92 27.61
C GLY A 398 22.65 10.41 27.92
N ARG A 399 21.61 9.64 27.60
CA ARG A 399 21.51 8.18 27.83
C ARG A 399 22.10 7.39 26.66
N TRP A 400 23.38 7.64 26.33
CA TRP A 400 24.03 7.15 25.12
C TRP A 400 24.06 5.63 24.95
N LEU A 401 24.36 4.88 26.03
CA LEU A 401 24.37 3.41 25.98
C LEU A 401 22.96 2.84 25.69
N GLN A 402 21.93 3.47 26.25
CA GLN A 402 20.55 3.09 26.01
C GLN A 402 20.15 3.41 24.56
N ALA A 403 20.52 4.58 24.05
CA ALA A 403 20.27 5.00 22.67
C ALA A 403 20.89 4.03 21.65
N VAL A 404 22.15 3.64 21.85
CA VAL A 404 22.82 2.65 20.99
C VAL A 404 22.05 1.33 20.99
N TRP A 405 21.70 0.84 22.18
CA TRP A 405 20.94 -0.40 22.31
C TRP A 405 19.56 -0.36 21.63
N THR A 406 18.83 0.74 21.81
CA THR A 406 17.52 0.95 21.19
C THR A 406 17.62 1.00 19.67
N ARG A 407 18.67 1.62 19.12
CA ARG A 407 18.95 1.63 17.69
C ARG A 407 19.25 0.23 17.15
N LEU A 408 20.00 -0.57 17.89
CA LEU A 408 20.28 -1.97 17.56
C LEU A 408 19.00 -2.81 17.57
N LYS A 409 18.11 -2.62 18.56
CA LYS A 409 16.77 -3.24 18.58
C LYS A 409 15.95 -2.89 17.34
N GLY A 410 15.96 -1.61 16.92
CA GLY A 410 15.32 -1.18 15.69
C GLY A 410 15.85 -1.92 14.46
N LEU A 411 17.16 -2.05 14.33
CA LEU A 411 17.79 -2.78 13.22
C LEU A 411 17.40 -4.27 13.21
N ALA A 412 17.30 -4.92 14.37
CA ALA A 412 16.84 -6.30 14.48
C ALA A 412 15.33 -6.48 14.20
N CYS A 413 14.52 -5.44 14.41
CA CYS A 413 13.11 -5.44 13.97
C CYS A 413 13.01 -5.39 12.43
N GLY A 414 13.90 -4.66 11.77
CA GLY A 414 13.95 -4.56 10.30
C GLY A 414 14.59 -5.76 9.61
N LEU A 415 15.42 -6.54 10.30
CA LEU A 415 16.12 -7.72 9.76
C LEU A 415 15.86 -8.95 10.66
N PRO A 416 14.80 -9.73 10.40
CA PRO A 416 14.45 -10.89 11.22
C PRO A 416 15.57 -11.95 11.29
N ALA A 417 16.40 -12.03 10.25
CA ALA A 417 17.58 -12.89 10.22
C ALA A 417 18.59 -12.60 11.35
N LEU A 418 18.63 -11.35 11.85
CA LEU A 418 19.45 -11.00 13.00
C LEU A 418 18.92 -11.63 14.29
N ARG A 419 17.62 -11.88 14.45
CA ARG A 419 17.05 -12.40 15.70
C ARG A 419 17.64 -13.76 16.11
N ASN A 420 18.03 -14.56 15.14
CA ASN A 420 18.60 -15.90 15.35
C ASN A 420 20.14 -15.92 15.29
N ASP A 421 20.77 -14.79 14.97
CA ASP A 421 22.22 -14.66 14.82
C ASP A 421 22.91 -14.76 16.19
N ARG A 422 24.04 -15.49 16.27
CA ARG A 422 24.82 -15.67 17.51
C ARG A 422 25.33 -14.33 18.04
N THR A 423 25.64 -13.39 17.15
CA THR A 423 26.09 -12.03 17.48
C THR A 423 24.95 -11.24 18.13
N TRP A 424 23.72 -11.38 17.64
CA TRP A 424 22.54 -10.76 18.26
C TRP A 424 22.16 -11.40 19.60
N ARG A 425 22.31 -12.72 19.75
CA ARG A 425 22.16 -13.40 21.04
C ARG A 425 23.19 -12.93 22.07
N ALA A 426 24.46 -12.82 21.67
CA ALA A 426 25.51 -12.27 22.52
C ALA A 426 25.27 -10.80 22.88
N VAL A 427 24.74 -9.99 21.96
CA VAL A 427 24.27 -8.62 22.27
C VAL A 427 23.15 -8.69 23.32
N ARG A 428 22.12 -9.51 23.11
CA ARG A 428 20.97 -9.69 24.02
C ARG A 428 21.36 -10.17 25.42
N GLU A 429 22.33 -11.08 25.52
CA GLU A 429 22.84 -11.68 26.76
C GLU A 429 23.64 -10.71 27.63
N LEU A 430 24.20 -9.64 27.07
CA LEU A 430 24.89 -8.59 27.84
C LEU A 430 23.95 -7.76 28.73
N GLY A 431 22.63 -7.85 28.50
CA GLY A 431 21.62 -7.13 29.28
C GLY A 431 21.67 -5.61 29.11
N LEU A 432 20.52 -4.93 29.19
CA LEU A 432 20.54 -3.52 29.59
C LEU A 432 20.81 -3.46 31.09
N PRO A 433 21.47 -2.40 31.60
CA PRO A 433 21.39 -2.07 33.02
C PRO A 433 19.92 -1.77 33.32
N GLN A 434 19.20 -2.74 33.87
CA GLN A 434 17.87 -2.50 34.41
C GLN A 434 18.07 -1.73 35.71
N ARG A 435 17.57 -0.49 35.72
CA ARG A 435 17.24 0.30 36.93
C ARG A 435 18.19 0.12 38.10
N HIS A 436 19.11 1.07 38.30
CA HIS A 436 19.23 1.85 39.53
C HIS A 436 20.30 2.93 39.37
N GLY A 437 19.99 4.12 39.89
CA GLY A 437 20.96 5.21 39.98
C GLY A 437 22.16 4.75 40.80
N ARG A 438 23.36 5.10 40.33
CA ARG A 438 24.64 4.83 40.98
C ARG A 438 24.89 3.34 41.30
N LEU A 439 25.46 2.60 40.35
CA LEU A 439 26.55 1.63 40.56
C LEU A 439 26.95 0.99 39.22
N GLY A 440 28.23 1.16 38.86
CA GLY A 440 29.02 0.29 37.99
C GLY A 440 28.46 -0.05 36.61
N VAL A 441 28.70 0.83 35.62
CA VAL A 441 28.91 0.33 34.25
C VAL A 441 30.16 -0.55 34.32
N SER A 442 30.02 -1.88 34.21
CA SER A 442 31.21 -2.73 34.18
C SER A 442 32.08 -2.31 32.99
N SER A 443 33.37 -2.07 33.23
CA SER A 443 34.35 -1.71 32.19
C SER A 443 34.39 -2.71 31.02
N LEU A 444 33.94 -3.94 31.27
CA LEU A 444 33.73 -5.02 30.31
C LEU A 444 32.61 -4.76 29.29
N CYS A 445 31.50 -4.11 29.66
CA CYS A 445 30.43 -3.77 28.72
C CYS A 445 30.88 -2.68 27.74
N VAL A 446 31.54 -1.63 28.26
CA VAL A 446 32.00 -0.48 27.46
C VAL A 446 33.11 -0.87 26.48
N SER A 447 34.02 -1.76 26.88
CA SER A 447 35.12 -2.20 26.01
C SER A 447 34.69 -3.15 24.89
N ARG A 448 33.65 -3.98 25.10
CA ARG A 448 33.16 -4.95 24.09
C ARG A 448 32.13 -4.37 23.12
N LEU A 449 31.39 -3.33 23.54
CA LEU A 449 30.36 -2.66 22.74
C LEU A 449 30.86 -2.17 21.37
N PRO A 450 32.03 -1.49 21.24
CA PRO A 450 32.55 -1.06 19.94
C PRO A 450 32.84 -2.23 19.00
N VAL A 451 33.50 -3.29 19.49
CA VAL A 451 33.85 -4.47 18.69
C VAL A 451 32.60 -5.23 18.24
N MET A 452 31.61 -5.39 19.13
CA MET A 452 30.36 -6.05 18.80
C MET A 452 29.47 -5.19 17.91
N SER A 453 29.44 -3.86 18.09
CA SER A 453 28.77 -2.93 17.20
C SER A 453 29.36 -3.00 15.79
N LYS A 454 30.69 -3.13 15.67
CA LYS A 454 31.39 -3.33 14.40
C LYS A 454 31.03 -4.68 13.77
N ARG A 455 31.10 -5.79 14.53
CA ARG A 455 30.70 -7.13 14.05
C ARG A 455 29.24 -7.16 13.61
N LEU A 456 28.33 -6.54 14.37
CA LEU A 456 26.92 -6.46 14.01
C LEU A 456 26.71 -5.55 12.79
N ALA A 457 27.43 -4.42 12.70
CA ALA A 457 27.39 -3.55 11.53
C ALA A 457 27.90 -4.25 10.26
N ASP A 458 28.98 -5.02 10.35
CA ASP A 458 29.52 -5.82 9.25
C ASP A 458 28.56 -6.94 8.87
N ARG A 459 27.90 -7.58 9.84
CA ARG A 459 26.85 -8.57 9.57
C ARG A 459 25.61 -7.95 8.93
N ILE A 460 25.20 -6.76 9.36
CA ILE A 460 24.13 -5.97 8.73
C ILE A 460 24.50 -5.61 7.29
N LYS A 461 25.77 -5.24 7.03
CA LYS A 461 26.27 -5.02 5.67
C LYS A 461 26.19 -6.29 4.81
N GLN A 462 26.52 -7.46 5.37
CA GLN A 462 26.39 -8.74 4.66
C GLN A 462 24.94 -9.14 4.37
N LEU A 463 24.01 -8.83 5.28
CA LEU A 463 22.59 -9.16 5.13
C LEU A 463 21.81 -8.19 4.23
N ARG A 464 22.35 -6.99 3.99
CA ARG A 464 21.77 -5.97 3.10
C ARG A 464 22.18 -6.25 1.67
#